data_AF-A0A0R2FBA1-F1
#
_entry.id   AF-A0A0R2FBA1-F1
#
_cell.length_a   1.000
_cell.length_b   1.000
_cell.length_c   1.000
_cell.angle_alpha   90.00
_cell.angle_beta   90.00
_cell.angle_gamma   90.00
#
_symmetry.space_group_name_H-M   'P 1'
#
loop_
_entity.id
_entity.type
_entity.pdbx_description
1 polymer ?
#
loop_
_entity_poly.entity_id
_entity_poly.type
_entity_poly.pdbx_seq_one_letter_code
_entity_poly.pdbx_strand_id
1 'polypeptide(L)'
;MTTYQNRQDVDKYAHVASPAEIKENDYNLNIPRYVDTFEPEPDINLDQVKADLKQLDQEISQNEQAFNELASQLVTTQVTDQSKPEAHNER
;
A
#
# COMPACT_ATOMS: atom_id res chain seq x y z
N MET A 1 -30.33 -16.91 -16.24
CA MET A 1 -29.67 -17.14 -17.55
C MET A 1 -30.42 -16.44 -18.66
N THR A 2 -30.78 -15.18 -18.46
CA THR A 2 -31.66 -14.40 -19.36
C THR A 2 -30.87 -13.73 -20.48
N THR A 3 -29.67 -13.22 -20.20
CA THR A 3 -28.81 -12.52 -21.18
C THR A 3 -28.44 -13.39 -22.38
N TYR A 4 -28.04 -14.65 -22.16
CA TYR A 4 -27.76 -15.61 -23.23
C TYR A 4 -29.00 -15.93 -24.07
N GLN A 5 -30.15 -16.13 -23.40
CA GLN A 5 -31.41 -16.50 -24.06
C GLN A 5 -31.96 -15.36 -24.92
N ASN A 6 -31.80 -14.12 -24.46
CA ASN A 6 -32.31 -12.93 -25.15
C ASN A 6 -31.37 -12.39 -26.22
N ARG A 7 -30.11 -12.87 -26.29
CA ARG A 7 -29.06 -12.35 -27.18
C ARG A 7 -28.99 -10.83 -27.14
N GLN A 8 -28.73 -10.31 -25.94
CA GLN A 8 -28.66 -8.87 -25.70
C GLN A 8 -27.27 -8.48 -25.24
N ASP A 9 -26.81 -7.34 -25.73
CA ASP A 9 -25.64 -6.65 -25.21
C ASP A 9 -25.94 -6.15 -23.80
N VAL A 10 -24.96 -6.33 -22.90
CA VAL A 10 -25.01 -5.83 -21.53
C VAL A 10 -23.64 -5.23 -21.23
N ASP A 11 -23.65 -3.96 -20.86
CA ASP A 11 -22.42 -3.21 -20.56
C ASP A 11 -21.53 -4.00 -19.58
N LYS A 12 -20.24 -4.11 -19.94
CA LYS A 12 -19.19 -4.86 -19.22
C LYS A 12 -19.45 -6.35 -18.94
N TYR A 13 -20.53 -6.93 -19.47
CA TYR A 13 -20.95 -8.29 -19.15
C TYR A 13 -21.19 -9.17 -20.37
N ALA A 14 -21.78 -8.66 -21.44
CA ALA A 14 -22.10 -9.44 -22.64
C ALA A 14 -22.07 -8.60 -23.90
N HIS A 15 -21.55 -9.18 -24.98
CA HIS A 15 -21.57 -8.61 -26.33
C HIS A 15 -22.01 -9.68 -27.33
N VAL A 16 -22.94 -9.32 -28.21
CA VAL A 16 -23.50 -10.18 -29.24
C VAL A 16 -22.63 -10.07 -30.48
N ALA A 17 -21.55 -10.86 -30.49
CA ALA A 17 -20.60 -10.85 -31.60
C ALA A 17 -21.23 -11.36 -32.91
N SER A 18 -20.97 -10.65 -34.01
CA SER A 18 -21.44 -11.06 -35.33
C SER A 18 -20.54 -12.15 -35.95
N PRO A 19 -21.04 -12.97 -36.90
CA PRO A 19 -20.20 -13.96 -37.59
C PRO A 19 -19.01 -13.34 -38.36
N ALA A 20 -19.15 -12.10 -38.84
CA ALA A 20 -18.08 -11.37 -39.52
C ALA A 20 -16.97 -10.96 -38.52
N GLU A 21 -17.35 -10.45 -37.35
CA GLU A 21 -16.45 -10.06 -36.27
C GLU A 21 -15.69 -11.26 -35.69
N ILE A 22 -16.38 -12.41 -35.52
CA ILE A 22 -15.73 -13.65 -35.08
C ILE A 22 -14.68 -14.10 -36.11
N LYS A 23 -14.99 -13.97 -37.41
CA LYS A 23 -14.07 -14.32 -38.50
C LYS A 23 -12.87 -13.38 -38.58
N GLU A 24 -13.10 -12.08 -38.38
CA GLU A 24 -12.02 -11.07 -38.32
C GLU A 24 -11.07 -11.32 -37.14
N ASN A 25 -11.61 -11.85 -36.03
CA ASN A 25 -10.85 -12.25 -34.86
C ASN A 25 -10.29 -13.69 -34.95
N ASP A 26 -10.19 -14.29 -36.13
CA ASP A 26 -9.65 -15.65 -36.34
C ASP A 26 -10.36 -16.74 -35.51
N TYR A 27 -11.66 -16.57 -35.27
CA TYR A 27 -12.46 -17.43 -34.38
C TYR A 27 -11.92 -17.49 -32.94
N ASN A 28 -11.12 -16.50 -32.53
CA ASN A 28 -10.68 -16.33 -31.16
C ASN A 28 -11.82 -15.77 -30.33
N LEU A 29 -12.39 -16.60 -29.44
CA LEU A 29 -13.54 -16.28 -28.60
C LEU A 29 -13.17 -15.85 -27.17
N ASN A 30 -11.92 -15.42 -26.95
CA ASN A 30 -11.52 -14.89 -25.66
C ASN A 30 -12.40 -13.70 -25.26
N ILE A 31 -13.08 -13.80 -24.12
CA ILE A 31 -14.08 -12.83 -23.64
C ILE A 31 -13.59 -11.38 -23.61
N PRO A 32 -12.35 -11.06 -23.16
CA PRO A 32 -11.85 -9.68 -23.15
C PRO A 32 -11.78 -9.00 -24.52
N ARG A 33 -11.90 -9.75 -25.61
CA ARG A 33 -11.92 -9.22 -26.99
C ARG A 33 -13.28 -8.70 -27.41
N TYR A 34 -14.34 -9.11 -26.72
CA TYR A 34 -15.73 -8.80 -27.06
C TYR A 34 -16.43 -8.02 -25.96
N VAL A 35 -16.00 -8.18 -24.72
CA VAL A 35 -16.56 -7.47 -23.56
C VAL A 35 -15.46 -6.61 -22.98
N ASP A 36 -15.70 -5.31 -22.97
CA ASP A 36 -14.87 -4.36 -22.23
C ASP A 36 -15.12 -4.57 -20.73
N THR A 37 -14.24 -5.35 -20.10
CA THR A 37 -14.26 -5.58 -18.66
C THR A 37 -13.38 -4.57 -17.91
N PHE A 38 -12.93 -3.49 -18.55
CA PHE A 38 -12.12 -2.48 -17.87
C PHE A 38 -12.98 -1.73 -16.84
N GLU A 39 -12.48 -1.69 -15.62
CA GLU A 39 -12.97 -0.79 -14.59
C GLU A 39 -12.19 0.52 -14.71
N PRO A 40 -12.87 1.66 -14.95
CA PRO A 40 -12.17 2.95 -14.90
C PRO A 40 -11.62 3.14 -13.49
N GLU A 41 -10.35 3.52 -13.40
CA GLU A 41 -9.75 3.86 -12.13
C GLU A 41 -10.52 5.03 -11.50
N PRO A 42 -10.80 5.00 -10.20
CA PRO A 42 -11.48 6.10 -9.53
C PRO A 42 -10.62 7.36 -9.61
N ASP A 43 -11.26 8.51 -9.81
CA ASP A 43 -10.57 9.80 -9.80
C ASP A 43 -9.88 10.03 -8.44
N ILE A 44 -8.59 10.35 -8.48
CA ILE A 44 -7.81 10.63 -7.28
C ILE A 44 -8.10 12.07 -6.81
N ASN A 45 -8.59 12.23 -5.58
CA ASN A 45 -8.73 13.54 -4.95
C ASN A 45 -7.37 14.05 -4.45
N LEU A 46 -6.71 14.88 -5.25
CA LEU A 46 -5.39 15.45 -4.92
C LEU A 46 -5.38 16.31 -3.66
N ASP A 47 -6.49 16.96 -3.32
CA ASP A 47 -6.56 17.80 -2.13
C ASP A 47 -6.67 16.97 -0.86
N GLN A 48 -7.39 15.83 -0.92
CA GLN A 48 -7.38 14.84 0.16
C GLN A 48 -5.97 14.28 0.37
N VAL A 49 -5.29 13.88 -0.71
CA VAL A 49 -3.90 13.36 -0.62
C VAL A 49 -2.96 14.38 0.03
N LYS A 50 -3.07 15.67 -0.31
CA LYS A 50 -2.27 16.72 0.35
C LYS A 50 -2.60 16.86 1.84
N ALA A 51 -3.88 16.76 2.19
CA ALA A 51 -4.31 16.83 3.59
C ALA A 51 -3.76 15.64 4.39
N ASP A 52 -3.82 14.44 3.82
CA ASP A 52 -3.29 13.21 4.42
C ASP A 52 -1.78 13.30 4.61
N LEU A 53 -1.04 13.80 3.61
CA LEU A 53 0.41 14.02 3.71
C LEU A 53 0.76 15.00 4.83
N LYS A 54 0.04 16.12 4.91
CA LYS A 54 0.26 17.12 5.97
C LYS A 54 -0.02 16.55 7.36
N GLN A 55 -1.08 15.74 7.48
CA GLN A 55 -1.39 15.07 8.74
C GLN A 55 -0.29 14.09 9.12
N LEU A 56 0.18 13.28 8.17
CA LEU A 56 1.24 12.32 8.39
C LEU A 56 2.55 12.99 8.84
N ASP A 57 2.92 14.12 8.23
CA ASP A 57 4.09 14.90 8.64
C ASP A 57 3.97 15.40 10.09
N GLN A 58 2.76 15.79 10.51
CA GLN A 58 2.50 16.20 11.89
C GLN A 58 2.64 15.02 12.87
N GLU A 59 2.08 13.86 12.51
CA GLU A 59 2.18 12.64 13.32
C GLU A 59 3.63 12.18 13.47
N ILE A 60 4.42 12.23 12.39
CA ILE A 60 5.86 11.93 12.43
C ILE A 60 6.57 12.88 13.41
N SER A 61 6.34 14.19 13.28
CA SER A 61 6.99 15.17 14.15
C SER A 61 6.63 14.98 15.64
N GLN A 62 5.37 14.66 15.93
CA GLN A 62 4.92 14.35 17.30
C GLN A 62 5.61 13.10 17.85
N ASN A 63 5.69 12.04 17.04
CA ASN A 63 6.35 10.80 17.44
C ASN A 63 7.85 10.99 17.66
N GLU A 64 8.53 11.79 16.83
CA GLU A 64 9.94 12.14 17.01
C GLU A 64 10.16 12.92 18.31
N GLN A 65 9.28 13.88 18.63
CA GLN A 65 9.33 14.61 19.89
C GLN A 65 9.18 13.66 21.08
N ALA A 66 8.15 12.82 21.07
CA ALA A 66 7.91 11.85 22.13
C ALA A 66 9.08 10.87 22.30
N PHE A 67 9.67 10.41 21.19
CA PHE A 67 10.84 9.55 21.21
C PHE A 67 12.05 10.26 21.84
N ASN A 68 12.32 11.51 21.45
CA ASN A 68 13.44 12.28 21.99
C ASN A 68 13.25 12.61 23.48
N GLU A 69 12.02 12.89 23.91
CA GLU A 69 11.69 13.08 25.32
C GLU A 69 11.98 11.82 26.13
N LEU A 70 11.57 10.64 25.63
CA LEU A 70 11.86 9.36 26.27
C LEU A 70 13.36 9.08 26.30
N ALA A 71 14.07 9.34 25.20
CA ALA A 71 15.52 9.17 25.12
C ALA A 71 16.26 10.08 26.13
N SER A 72 15.76 11.29 26.37
CA SER A 72 16.35 12.24 27.32
C SER A 72 16.28 11.76 28.78
N GLN A 73 15.32 10.89 29.11
CA GLN A 73 15.14 10.33 30.45
C GLN A 73 16.09 9.17 30.75
N LEU A 74 16.85 8.70 29.74
CA LEU A 74 17.84 7.66 29.93
C LEU A 74 19.11 8.26 30.55
N VAL A 75 19.54 7.73 31.69
CA VAL A 75 20.81 8.09 32.34
C VAL A 75 21.84 7.02 32.04
N THR A 76 23.06 7.43 31.67
CA THR A 76 24.18 6.48 31.50
C THR A 76 24.62 5.96 32.86
N THR A 77 24.51 4.66 33.11
CA THR A 77 25.17 4.02 34.25
C THR A 77 26.66 3.90 33.92
N GLN A 78 27.48 4.79 34.47
CA GLN A 78 28.93 4.55 34.51
C GLN A 78 29.18 3.38 35.45
N VAL A 79 29.59 2.23 34.91
CA VAL A 79 30.24 1.19 35.71
C VAL A 79 31.59 1.76 36.12
N THR A 80 31.63 2.43 37.27
CA THR A 80 32.90 2.74 37.93
C THR A 80 33.50 1.43 38.40
N ASP A 81 34.40 0.86 37.60
CA ASP A 81 35.29 -0.21 38.02
C ASP A 81 36.20 0.33 39.13
N GLN A 82 35.81 0.09 40.39
CA GLN A 82 36.64 0.33 41.58
C GLN A 82 37.58 -0.87 41.77
N SER A 83 38.37 -1.22 40.77
CA SER A 83 39.51 -2.12 40.96
C SER A 83 40.63 -1.36 41.67
N LYS A 84 40.54 -1.30 43.00
CA LYS A 84 41.61 -0.83 43.90
C LYS A 84 42.83 -1.77 43.73
N PRO A 85 44.04 -1.27 43.40
CA PRO A 85 45.23 -2.11 43.47
C PRO A 85 45.61 -2.21 44.96
N GLU A 86 45.28 -3.34 45.60
CA GLU A 86 45.85 -3.64 46.91
C GLU A 86 47.30 -4.08 46.72
N ALA A 87 48.22 -3.15 47.00
CA ALA A 87 49.62 -3.43 47.15
C ALA A 87 49.82 -4.43 48.29
N HIS A 88 50.16 -5.67 47.94
CA HIS A 88 50.78 -6.61 48.87
C HIS A 88 52.12 -6.02 49.30
N ASN A 89 52.18 -5.48 50.51
CA ASN A 89 53.44 -5.17 51.20
C ASN A 89 53.72 -6.25 52.24
N GLU A 90 54.99 -6.60 52.31
CA GLU A 90 55.61 -7.78 52.90
C GLU A 90 55.47 -7.86 54.43
N ARG A 91 55.30 -9.09 54.93
CA ARG A 91 55.90 -9.59 56.17
C ARG A 91 56.27 -11.06 56.00
#